data_AF-A0A3C0AAN2-F1
#
_entry.id   AF-A0A3C0AAN2-F1
#
_cell.length_a   1.000
_cell.length_b   1.000
_cell.length_c   1.000
_cell.angle_alpha   90.00
_cell.angle_beta   90.00
_cell.angle_gamma   90.00
#
_symmetry.space_group_name_H-M   'P 1'
#
loop_
_entity.id
_entity.type
_entity.pdbx_description
1 polymer ?
#
loop_
_entity_poly.entity_id
_entity_poly.type
_entity_poly.pdbx_seq_one_letter_code
_entity_poly.pdbx_strand_id
1 'polypeptide(L)'
;MSQFSRRDFLAASLAATGTAFSLEEWACANQAETTRNPNLHIAAFRFDVSPPKGHSLCGGWIKPVVGYDDSLEAIGYVLLGAGKPIVVCAVDWTGLLNDAHIAWRTALAEAAV
;
A
#
# COMPACT_ATOMS: atom_id res chain seq x y z
N MET A 1 14.20 20.37 -7.56
CA MET A 1 13.07 20.89 -6.76
C MET A 1 12.93 19.99 -5.55
N SER A 2 12.98 20.54 -4.34
CA SER A 2 12.92 19.74 -3.10
C SER A 2 11.59 18.98 -3.06
N GLN A 3 11.64 17.67 -3.26
CA GLN A 3 10.46 16.80 -3.30
C GLN A 3 10.08 16.46 -1.86
N PHE A 4 9.40 17.40 -1.18
CA PHE A 4 8.74 17.07 0.07
C PHE A 4 7.62 16.08 -0.25
N SER A 5 7.71 14.86 0.28
CA SER A 5 6.62 13.91 0.13
C SER A 5 5.46 14.34 1.04
N ARG A 6 4.24 13.97 0.65
CA ARG A 6 3.05 14.15 1.51
C ARG A 6 3.27 13.57 2.91
N ARG A 7 4.07 12.50 3.04
CA ARG A 7 4.42 11.88 4.33
C ARG A 7 5.33 12.78 5.17
N ASP A 8 6.29 13.46 4.57
CA ASP A 8 7.17 14.40 5.28
C ASP A 8 6.36 15.57 5.84
N PHE A 9 5.40 16.07 5.05
CA PHE A 9 4.47 17.11 5.50
C PHE A 9 3.55 16.63 6.64
N LEU A 10 2.97 15.42 6.52
CA LEU A 10 2.10 14.85 7.55
C LEU A 10 2.87 14.54 8.85
N ALA A 11 4.06 13.98 8.75
CA ALA A 11 4.92 13.70 9.91
C ALA A 11 5.34 14.98 10.63
N ALA A 12 5.74 16.03 9.87
CA ALA A 12 6.04 17.34 10.43
C ALA A 12 4.80 17.99 11.09
N SER A 13 3.61 17.80 10.50
CA SER A 13 2.35 18.35 11.03
C SER A 13 1.89 17.63 12.31
N LEU A 14 2.05 16.31 12.39
CA LEU A 14 1.78 15.52 13.61
C LEU A 14 2.76 15.87 14.74
N ALA A 15 4.04 16.06 14.43
CA ALA A 15 5.03 16.51 15.41
C ALA A 15 4.69 17.91 15.98
N ALA A 16 4.07 18.77 15.19
CA ALA A 16 3.64 20.11 15.63
C ALA A 16 2.35 20.11 16.47
N THR A 17 1.56 19.03 16.48
CA THR A 17 0.28 18.90 17.25
C THR A 17 0.35 17.89 18.40
N GLY A 18 1.53 17.33 18.68
CA GLY A 18 1.80 16.23 19.62
C GLY A 18 1.52 16.45 21.12
N THR A 19 0.66 17.38 21.53
CA THR A 19 0.28 17.55 22.95
C THR A 19 -1.17 17.22 23.26
N ALA A 20 -2.02 16.90 22.28
CA ALA A 20 -3.46 16.72 22.51
C ALA A 20 -3.97 15.26 22.45
N PHE A 21 -3.20 14.32 21.89
CA PHE A 21 -3.51 12.89 21.96
C PHE A 21 -2.25 12.15 22.39
N SER A 22 -2.27 11.61 23.61
CA SER A 22 -1.18 10.80 24.11
C SER A 22 -1.03 9.58 23.20
N LEU A 23 0.20 9.29 22.73
CA LEU A 23 0.55 8.01 22.10
C LEU A 23 0.16 6.82 23.01
N GLU A 24 0.09 7.07 24.32
CA GLU A 24 -0.28 6.12 25.37
C GLU A 24 -1.75 5.68 25.27
N GLU A 25 -2.69 6.56 24.93
CA GLU A 25 -4.12 6.20 24.78
C GLU A 25 -4.35 5.28 23.57
N TRP A 26 -3.68 5.54 22.46
CA TRP A 26 -3.70 4.66 21.29
C TRP A 26 -3.03 3.31 21.58
N ALA A 27 -1.93 3.30 22.34
CA ALA A 27 -1.21 2.08 22.71
C ALA A 27 -2.00 1.18 23.69
N CYS A 28 -2.74 1.76 24.64
CA CYS A 28 -3.57 1.02 25.59
C CYS A 28 -4.83 0.41 24.94
N ALA A 29 -5.47 1.13 24.02
CA ALA A 29 -6.62 0.61 23.28
C ALA A 29 -6.26 -0.64 22.45
N ASN A 30 -5.05 -0.67 21.88
CA ASN A 30 -4.57 -1.80 21.08
C ASN A 30 -4.11 -3.00 21.93
N GLN A 31 -3.61 -2.78 23.16
CA GLN A 31 -3.02 -3.84 23.99
C GLN A 31 -3.98 -4.97 24.36
N ALA A 32 -5.24 -4.66 24.74
CA ALA A 32 -6.20 -5.68 25.16
C ALA A 32 -6.60 -6.62 24.01
N GLU A 33 -6.66 -6.10 22.78
CA GLU A 33 -7.02 -6.86 21.58
C GLU A 33 -5.83 -7.63 21.01
N THR A 34 -4.64 -7.03 21.00
CA THR A 34 -3.38 -7.73 20.67
C THR A 34 -3.11 -8.89 21.64
N THR A 35 -3.44 -8.76 22.92
CA THR A 35 -3.28 -9.85 23.90
C THR A 35 -4.20 -11.04 23.60
N ARG A 36 -5.40 -10.81 23.02
CA ARG A 36 -6.33 -11.89 22.64
C ARG A 36 -5.87 -12.63 21.39
N ASN A 37 -5.14 -11.96 20.49
CA ASN A 37 -4.63 -12.53 19.25
C ASN A 37 -3.14 -12.20 19.08
N PRO A 38 -2.25 -12.78 19.92
CA PRO A 38 -0.83 -12.42 19.93
C PRO A 38 -0.11 -12.80 18.63
N ASN A 39 -0.72 -13.67 17.82
CA ASN A 39 -0.20 -14.09 16.54
C ASN A 39 -0.70 -13.22 15.37
N LEU A 40 -1.67 -12.32 15.58
CA LEU A 40 -2.19 -11.45 14.52
C LEU A 40 -1.21 -10.30 14.25
N HIS A 41 -0.69 -10.24 13.03
CA HIS A 41 0.27 -9.22 12.63
C HIS A 41 0.08 -8.76 11.19
N ILE A 42 0.57 -7.56 10.90
CA ILE A 42 0.49 -6.93 9.59
C ILE A 42 1.89 -6.64 9.08
N ALA A 43 2.19 -7.04 7.86
CA ALA A 43 3.41 -6.67 7.14
C ALA A 43 3.06 -5.76 5.96
N ALA A 44 3.39 -4.46 6.06
CA ALA A 44 3.12 -3.49 5.00
C ALA A 44 4.18 -3.55 3.89
N PHE A 45 3.78 -3.30 2.66
CA PHE A 45 4.68 -3.21 1.50
C PHE A 45 4.29 -2.06 0.56
N ARG A 46 5.25 -1.65 -0.26
CA ARG A 46 5.09 -0.64 -1.31
C ARG A 46 6.05 -0.91 -2.46
N PHE A 47 5.59 -0.74 -3.69
CA PHE A 47 6.42 -0.91 -4.88
C PHE A 47 6.02 0.06 -5.99
N ASP A 48 6.99 0.46 -6.81
CA ASP A 48 6.78 1.26 -8.01
C ASP A 48 6.16 0.38 -9.11
N VAL A 49 5.06 0.86 -9.68
CA VAL A 49 4.33 0.21 -10.78
C VAL A 49 4.16 1.15 -11.98
N SER A 50 5.03 2.15 -12.08
CA SER A 50 5.04 3.09 -13.19
C SER A 50 5.30 2.36 -14.51
N PRO A 51 4.40 2.48 -15.51
CA PRO A 51 4.58 1.80 -16.78
C PRO A 51 5.76 2.42 -17.56
N PRO A 52 6.53 1.62 -18.31
CA PRO A 52 7.63 2.12 -19.09
C PRO A 52 7.15 3.05 -20.22
N LYS A 53 7.99 3.97 -20.65
CA LYS A 53 7.70 4.85 -21.82
C LYS A 53 7.38 4.01 -23.05
N GLY A 54 6.35 4.43 -23.79
CA GLY A 54 5.83 3.72 -24.95
C GLY A 54 4.85 2.58 -24.62
N HIS A 55 4.67 2.20 -23.35
CA HIS A 55 3.67 1.20 -22.98
C HIS A 55 2.25 1.73 -23.28
N SER A 56 1.40 0.83 -23.80
CA SER A 56 -0.03 1.08 -24.02
C SER A 56 -0.77 1.40 -22.71
N LEU A 57 -1.68 2.38 -22.73
CA LEU A 57 -2.45 2.81 -21.57
C LEU A 57 -3.95 2.56 -21.76
N CYS A 58 -4.69 2.36 -20.66
CA CYS A 58 -6.14 2.18 -20.66
C CYS A 58 -6.63 1.17 -21.72
N GLY A 59 -6.03 -0.02 -21.77
CA GLY A 59 -6.38 -1.04 -22.77
C GLY A 59 -6.01 -0.69 -24.22
N GLY A 60 -5.18 0.32 -24.45
CA GLY A 60 -4.79 0.81 -25.78
C GLY A 60 -5.72 1.84 -26.39
N TRP A 61 -6.63 2.40 -25.60
CA TRP A 61 -7.60 3.40 -26.10
C TRP A 61 -7.06 4.83 -26.14
N ILE A 62 -5.90 5.09 -25.51
CA ILE A 62 -5.29 6.42 -25.45
C ILE A 62 -3.82 6.41 -25.88
N LYS A 63 -3.24 7.60 -26.00
CA LYS A 63 -1.82 7.77 -26.32
C LYS A 63 -0.95 6.97 -25.32
N PRO A 64 0.04 6.18 -25.79
CA PRO A 64 0.99 5.48 -24.93
C PRO A 64 1.77 6.41 -24.00
N VAL A 65 2.37 5.83 -22.96
CA VAL A 65 3.14 6.58 -21.95
C VAL A 65 4.24 7.43 -22.60
N VAL A 66 4.19 8.74 -22.39
CA VAL A 66 5.28 9.67 -22.76
C VAL A 66 6.04 10.17 -21.53
N GLY A 67 5.43 10.08 -20.36
CA GLY A 67 5.93 10.48 -19.05
C GLY A 67 4.83 10.40 -18.00
N TYR A 68 5.18 10.71 -16.76
CA TYR A 68 4.26 10.81 -15.63
C TYR A 68 4.78 11.93 -14.71
N ASP A 69 3.86 12.69 -14.11
CA ASP A 69 4.20 13.77 -13.17
C ASP A 69 4.62 13.19 -11.81
N ASP A 70 3.87 12.19 -11.34
CA ASP A 70 4.15 11.40 -10.14
C ASP A 70 4.30 9.91 -10.49
N SER A 71 5.12 9.18 -9.73
CA SER A 71 5.27 7.72 -9.91
C SER A 71 4.03 7.00 -9.42
N LEU A 72 3.63 5.96 -10.14
CA LEU A 72 2.48 5.13 -9.79
C LEU A 72 2.94 4.04 -8.83
N GLU A 73 2.10 3.72 -7.86
CA GLU A 73 2.50 2.82 -6.78
C GLU A 73 1.46 1.73 -6.55
N ALA A 74 1.96 0.59 -6.09
CA ALA A 74 1.14 -0.37 -5.40
C ALA A 74 1.49 -0.38 -3.92
N ILE A 75 0.46 -0.29 -3.09
CA ILE A 75 0.56 -0.18 -1.65
C ILE A 75 -0.36 -1.24 -1.06
N GLY A 76 0.17 -1.98 -0.09
CA GLY A 76 -0.60 -3.03 0.51
C GLY A 76 -0.03 -3.54 1.81
N TYR A 77 -0.66 -4.59 2.30
CA TYR A 77 -0.23 -5.29 3.49
C TYR A 77 -0.64 -6.76 3.44
N VAL A 78 0.10 -7.56 4.20
CA VAL A 78 -0.22 -8.97 4.46
C VAL A 78 -0.71 -9.08 5.89
N LEU A 79 -1.91 -9.63 6.08
CA LEU A 79 -2.45 -10.01 7.39
C LEU A 79 -2.08 -11.47 7.66
N LEU A 80 -1.43 -11.69 8.80
CA LEU A 80 -0.85 -12.96 9.21
C LEU A 80 -1.40 -13.38 10.57
N GLY A 81 -1.42 -14.68 10.87
CA GLY A 81 -1.93 -15.23 12.14
C GLY A 81 -3.45 -15.44 12.20
N ALA A 82 -4.17 -15.16 11.13
CA ALA A 82 -5.62 -15.41 10.98
C ALA A 82 -5.93 -16.66 10.11
N GLY A 83 -5.00 -17.63 10.05
CA GLY A 83 -5.06 -18.77 9.14
C GLY A 83 -4.10 -18.59 7.95
N LYS A 84 -4.59 -18.81 6.72
CA LYS A 84 -3.79 -18.52 5.51
C LYS A 84 -3.52 -17.01 5.42
N PRO A 85 -2.32 -16.58 4.97
CA PRO A 85 -2.02 -15.18 4.73
C PRO A 85 -3.07 -14.50 3.84
N ILE A 86 -3.48 -13.29 4.21
CA ILE A 86 -4.42 -12.48 3.43
C ILE A 86 -3.67 -11.26 2.92
N VAL A 87 -3.59 -11.11 1.60
CA VAL A 87 -2.94 -9.95 0.97
C VAL A 87 -3.98 -8.95 0.52
N VAL A 88 -3.81 -7.70 0.94
CA VAL A 88 -4.56 -6.56 0.41
C VAL A 88 -3.57 -5.69 -0.35
N CYS A 89 -3.83 -5.45 -1.63
CA CYS A 89 -2.99 -4.64 -2.50
C CYS A 89 -3.86 -3.66 -3.29
N ALA A 90 -3.63 -2.37 -3.09
CA ALA A 90 -4.14 -1.33 -3.97
C ALA A 90 -3.07 -1.02 -5.02
N VAL A 91 -3.47 -0.89 -6.28
CA VAL A 91 -2.58 -0.60 -7.40
C VAL A 91 -3.10 0.67 -8.07
N ASP A 92 -2.24 1.67 -8.23
CA ASP A 92 -2.58 2.96 -8.84
C ASP A 92 -2.65 2.86 -10.37
N TRP A 93 -3.50 1.97 -10.88
CA TRP A 93 -3.77 1.79 -12.30
C TRP A 93 -5.26 2.00 -12.57
N THR A 94 -5.62 2.30 -13.82
CA THR A 94 -7.03 2.41 -14.23
C THR A 94 -7.82 1.12 -13.99
N GLY A 95 -7.16 -0.04 -14.09
CA GLY A 95 -7.76 -1.33 -13.73
C GLY A 95 -6.83 -2.51 -13.99
N LEU A 96 -7.08 -3.61 -13.27
CA LEU A 96 -6.48 -4.93 -13.46
C LEU A 96 -7.60 -5.89 -13.89
N LEU A 97 -7.55 -6.40 -15.12
CA LEU A 97 -8.64 -7.17 -15.72
C LEU A 97 -8.16 -8.50 -16.27
N ASN A 98 -9.10 -9.42 -16.50
CA ASN A 98 -8.90 -10.70 -17.20
C ASN A 98 -7.74 -11.50 -16.59
N ASP A 99 -6.87 -12.06 -17.43
CA ASP A 99 -5.75 -12.90 -17.01
C ASP A 99 -4.72 -12.14 -16.16
N ALA A 100 -4.57 -10.82 -16.34
CA ALA A 100 -3.68 -10.03 -15.51
C ALA A 100 -4.18 -9.97 -14.05
N HIS A 101 -5.49 -9.87 -13.83
CA HIS A 101 -6.06 -9.93 -12.48
C HIS A 101 -5.80 -11.28 -11.80
N ILE A 102 -5.91 -12.38 -12.56
CA ILE A 102 -5.62 -13.73 -12.05
C ILE A 102 -4.11 -13.89 -11.76
N ALA A 103 -3.25 -13.48 -12.68
CA ALA A 103 -1.79 -13.56 -12.50
C ALA A 103 -1.33 -12.78 -11.26
N TRP A 104 -1.85 -11.56 -11.08
CA TRP A 104 -1.50 -10.72 -9.92
C TRP A 104 -1.93 -11.33 -8.61
N ARG A 105 -3.19 -11.76 -8.46
CA ARG A 105 -3.67 -12.32 -7.19
C ARG A 105 -2.97 -13.64 -6.86
N THR A 106 -2.62 -14.44 -7.86
CA THR A 106 -1.88 -15.70 -7.68
C THR A 106 -0.47 -15.41 -7.20
N ALA A 107 0.27 -14.53 -7.90
CA ALA A 107 1.63 -14.17 -7.51
C ALA A 107 1.70 -13.55 -6.10
N LEU A 108 0.76 -12.67 -5.77
CA LEU A 108 0.67 -12.08 -4.43
C LEU A 108 0.36 -13.14 -3.35
N ALA A 109 -0.54 -14.08 -3.63
CA ALA A 109 -0.86 -15.15 -2.69
C ALA A 109 0.32 -16.11 -2.47
N GLU A 110 1.06 -16.45 -3.53
CA GLU A 110 2.27 -17.29 -3.46
C GLU A 110 3.41 -16.60 -2.72
N ALA A 111 3.58 -15.28 -2.89
CA ALA A 111 4.62 -14.51 -2.22
C ALA A 111 4.36 -14.25 -0.73
N ALA A 112 3.11 -14.44 -0.27
CA ALA A 112 2.72 -14.19 1.11
C ALA A 112 2.97 -15.36 2.07
N VAL A 113 3.43 -16.50 1.54
CA VAL A 113 3.64 -17.76 2.27
C VAL A 113 5.02 -17.82 2.94
#